data_AF-A0A964MF04-F1
#
_entry.id   AF-A0A964MF04-F1
#
_cell.length_a   1.000
_cell.length_b   1.000
_cell.length_c   1.000
_cell.angle_alpha   90.00
_cell.angle_beta   90.00
_cell.angle_gamma   90.00
#
_symmetry.space_group_name_H-M   'P 1'
#
loop_
_entity.id
_entity.type
_entity.pdbx_description
1 polymer ?
#
loop_
_entity_poly.entity_id
_entity_poly.type
_entity_poly.pdbx_seq_one_letter_code
_entity_poly.pdbx_strand_id
1 'polypeptide(L)'
;MPYLIPAVLLFLVAFLLARTFLFARPPIPPSDVELSNVDVERLTVGLGEAIRCETISTGEGQPPATGELYKLHTQLQLRFPLAHANLKRESIDDLSLLYTWEGKQPDLAPVLFTAHQDVVPVDPAQMDAWQQPPFSGALTEGAVWGRGALDTKSTLVS
;
A
#
# COMPACT_ATOMS: atom_id res chain seq x y z
N MET A 1 33.36 26.21 -25.33
CA MET A 1 32.25 25.24 -25.46
C MET A 1 32.61 23.76 -25.21
N PRO A 2 33.81 23.20 -25.48
CA PRO A 2 34.05 21.75 -25.29
C PRO A 2 34.07 21.31 -23.81
N TYR A 3 34.29 22.24 -22.89
CA TYR A 3 34.36 21.96 -21.45
C TYR A 3 33.02 22.08 -20.73
N LEU A 4 31.95 22.53 -21.39
CA LEU A 4 30.66 22.74 -20.73
C LEU A 4 30.03 21.40 -20.31
N ILE A 5 30.00 20.42 -21.21
CA ILE A 5 29.48 19.08 -20.94
C ILE A 5 30.24 18.39 -19.79
N PRO A 6 31.59 18.28 -19.80
CA PRO A 6 32.30 17.66 -18.69
C PRO A 6 32.17 18.44 -17.37
N ALA A 7 32.07 19.77 -17.41
CA ALA A 7 31.82 20.56 -16.20
C ALA A 7 30.44 20.29 -15.59
N VAL A 8 29.39 20.19 -16.42
CA VAL A 8 28.04 19.86 -15.97
C VAL A 8 27.99 18.44 -15.39
N LEU A 9 28.65 17.47 -16.03
CA LEU A 9 28.73 16.10 -15.51
C LEU A 9 29.47 16.04 -14.18
N LEU A 10 30.60 16.74 -14.05
CA LEU A 10 31.36 16.81 -12.81
C LEU A 10 30.53 17.43 -11.68
N PHE A 11 29.80 18.52 -11.98
CA PHE A 11 28.89 19.13 -11.03
C PHE A 11 27.76 18.17 -10.62
N LEU A 12 27.12 17.48 -11.57
CA LEU A 12 26.06 16.53 -11.27
C LEU A 12 26.56 15.40 -10.37
N VAL A 13 27.72 14.82 -10.67
CA VAL A 13 28.34 13.78 -9.84
C VAL A 13 28.65 14.31 -8.44
N ALA A 14 29.28 15.48 -8.34
CA ALA A 14 29.60 16.10 -7.05
C ALA A 14 28.34 16.40 -6.23
N PHE A 15 27.28 16.90 -6.87
CA PHE A 15 26.00 17.18 -6.25
C PHE A 15 25.30 15.91 -5.77
N LEU A 16 25.30 14.85 -6.58
CA LEU A 16 24.75 13.54 -6.20
C LEU A 16 25.51 12.96 -5.01
N LEU A 17 26.85 12.97 -5.04
CA LEU A 17 27.67 12.51 -3.92
C LEU A 17 27.41 13.33 -2.65
N ALA A 18 27.41 14.66 -2.75
CA ALA A 18 27.12 15.54 -1.62
C ALA A 18 25.74 15.25 -1.02
N ARG A 19 24.70 15.10 -1.86
CA ARG A 19 23.36 14.69 -1.41
C ARG A 19 23.38 13.31 -0.77
N THR A 20 24.05 12.32 -1.36
CA THR A 20 24.15 10.98 -0.78
C THR A 20 24.76 11.02 0.62
N PHE A 21 25.88 11.73 0.82
CA PHE A 21 26.54 11.80 2.12
C PHE A 21 25.80 12.67 3.14
N LEU A 22 25.16 13.76 2.71
CA LEU A 22 24.39 14.64 3.61
C LEU A 22 23.07 13.99 4.08
N PHE A 23 22.52 13.06 3.31
CA PHE A 23 21.28 12.34 3.65
C PHE A 23 21.50 10.88 4.04
N ALA A 24 22.75 10.40 4.04
CA ALA A 24 23.10 9.09 4.56
C ALA A 24 22.89 9.10 6.08
N ARG A 25 21.84 8.44 6.53
CA ARG A 25 21.65 8.14 7.95
C ARG A 25 22.43 6.87 8.28
N PRO A 26 23.20 6.84 9.38
CA PRO A 26 23.78 5.57 9.84
C PRO A 26 22.62 4.59 10.08
N PRO A 27 22.77 3.31 9.67
CA PRO A 27 21.75 2.31 9.93
C PRO A 27 21.55 2.22 11.45
N ILE A 28 20.30 2.39 11.89
CA ILE A 28 19.94 2.10 13.27
C ILE A 28 19.96 0.57 13.38
N PRO A 29 20.83 -0.02 14.22
CA PRO A 29 20.83 -1.46 14.39
C PRO A 29 19.43 -1.89 14.84
N PRO A 30 18.81 -2.87 14.18
CA PRO A 30 17.50 -3.34 14.61
C PRO A 30 17.63 -3.85 16.04
N SER A 31 16.72 -3.44 16.91
CA SER A 31 16.51 -4.16 18.16
C SER A 31 15.98 -5.55 17.83
N ASP A 32 16.44 -6.58 18.54
CA ASP A 32 15.82 -7.90 18.45
C ASP A 32 14.36 -7.78 18.90
N VAL A 33 13.44 -7.80 17.94
CA VAL A 33 12.00 -7.84 18.20
C VAL A 33 11.55 -9.27 17.93
N GLU A 34 11.03 -9.92 18.97
CA GLU A 34 10.35 -11.19 18.81
C GLU A 34 9.04 -10.92 18.06
N LEU A 35 8.98 -11.34 16.79
CA LEU A 35 7.77 -11.21 16.00
C LEU A 35 6.72 -12.19 16.55
N SER A 36 5.50 -11.72 16.74
CA SER A 36 4.39 -12.60 17.11
C SER A 36 4.11 -13.59 15.98
N ASN A 37 3.61 -14.78 16.34
CA ASN A 37 3.12 -15.73 15.35
C ASN A 37 2.07 -15.07 14.45
N VAL A 38 2.31 -15.14 13.14
CA VAL A 38 1.42 -14.59 12.13
C VAL A 38 0.41 -15.64 11.71
N ASP A 39 -0.88 -15.30 11.77
CA ASP A 39 -1.96 -16.13 11.23
C ASP A 39 -1.99 -16.00 9.69
N VAL A 40 -1.17 -16.82 9.04
CA VAL A 40 -0.98 -16.82 7.57
C VAL A 40 -2.30 -17.06 6.84
N GLU A 41 -3.17 -17.94 7.36
CA GLU A 41 -4.46 -18.23 6.74
C GLU A 41 -5.35 -16.99 6.77
N ARG A 42 -5.45 -16.31 7.92
CA ARG A 42 -6.21 -15.08 8.03
C ARG A 42 -5.69 -14.02 7.05
N LEU A 43 -4.38 -13.84 6.93
CA LEU A 43 -3.81 -12.82 6.03
C LEU A 43 -4.09 -13.14 4.56
N THR A 44 -3.80 -14.38 4.14
CA THR A 44 -3.96 -14.81 2.75
C THR A 44 -5.42 -14.78 2.29
N VAL A 45 -6.35 -15.25 3.12
CA VAL A 45 -7.80 -15.16 2.85
C VAL A 45 -8.23 -13.70 2.72
N GLY A 46 -7.76 -12.83 3.62
CA GLY A 46 -8.10 -11.42 3.59
C GLY A 46 -7.59 -10.67 2.38
N LEU A 47 -6.35 -10.94 1.99
CA LEU A 47 -5.79 -10.37 0.78
C LEU A 47 -6.56 -10.84 -0.45
N GLY A 48 -6.93 -12.12 -0.52
CA GLY A 48 -7.75 -12.64 -1.61
C GLY A 48 -9.14 -11.99 -1.69
N GLU A 49 -9.82 -11.80 -0.54
CA GLU A 49 -11.10 -11.08 -0.46
C GLU A 49 -10.98 -9.62 -0.88
N ALA A 50 -9.94 -8.92 -0.43
CA ALA A 50 -9.68 -7.55 -0.81
C ALA A 50 -9.41 -7.42 -2.32
N ILE A 51 -8.65 -8.34 -2.91
CA ILE A 51 -8.36 -8.38 -4.36
C ILE A 51 -9.65 -8.49 -5.18
N ARG A 52 -10.64 -9.27 -4.71
CA ARG A 52 -11.94 -9.44 -5.38
C ARG A 52 -12.82 -8.19 -5.38
N CYS A 53 -12.52 -7.19 -4.55
CA CYS A 53 -13.14 -5.87 -4.66
C CYS A 53 -12.44 -5.10 -5.78
N GLU A 54 -13.05 -5.01 -6.96
CA GLU A 54 -12.43 -4.47 -8.17
C GLU A 54 -12.41 -2.93 -8.16
N THR A 55 -11.67 -2.35 -7.22
CA THR A 55 -11.51 -0.90 -6.97
C THR A 55 -10.70 -0.19 -8.06
N ILE A 56 -11.02 -0.46 -9.33
CA ILE A 56 -10.24 -0.02 -10.49
C ILE A 56 -10.38 1.50 -10.66
N SER A 57 -9.24 2.18 -10.72
CA SER A 57 -9.13 3.61 -11.04
C SER A 57 -8.64 3.79 -12.46
N THR A 58 -9.41 4.48 -13.31
CA THR A 58 -9.12 4.68 -14.74
C THR A 58 -8.47 6.03 -15.05
N GLY A 59 -8.10 6.80 -14.04
CA GLY A 59 -7.39 8.07 -14.16
C GLY A 59 -8.20 9.29 -13.76
N GLU A 60 -7.59 10.47 -13.93
CA GLU A 60 -8.13 11.74 -13.47
C GLU A 60 -9.46 12.10 -14.16
N GLY A 61 -10.43 12.61 -13.39
CA GLY A 61 -11.74 13.02 -13.88
C GLY A 61 -12.71 11.87 -14.17
N GLN A 62 -12.29 10.61 -14.02
CA GLN A 62 -13.20 9.46 -14.06
C GLN A 62 -13.83 9.22 -12.69
N PRO A 63 -15.11 8.82 -12.63
CA PRO A 63 -15.74 8.49 -11.36
C PRO A 63 -15.02 7.30 -10.71
N PRO A 64 -14.81 7.31 -9.39
CA PRO A 64 -14.23 6.18 -8.70
C PRO A 64 -15.15 4.96 -8.77
N ALA A 65 -14.59 3.77 -8.59
CA ALA A 65 -15.33 2.52 -8.44
C ALA A 65 -16.06 2.44 -7.08
N THR A 66 -16.95 3.40 -6.81
CA THR A 66 -17.63 3.63 -5.53
C THR A 66 -18.26 2.37 -4.94
N GLY A 67 -18.95 1.57 -5.76
CA GLY A 67 -19.55 0.33 -5.30
C GLY A 67 -18.53 -0.70 -4.80
N GLU A 68 -17.40 -0.85 -5.51
CA GLU A 68 -16.32 -1.75 -5.12
C GLU A 68 -15.55 -1.24 -3.90
N LEU A 69 -15.40 0.08 -3.78
CA LEU A 69 -14.80 0.70 -2.59
C LEU A 69 -15.66 0.47 -1.35
N TYR A 70 -16.99 0.63 -1.43
CA TYR A 70 -17.87 0.32 -0.30
C TYR A 70 -17.90 -1.19 0.04
N LYS A 71 -17.78 -2.07 -0.97
CA LYS A 71 -17.58 -3.50 -0.72
C LYS A 71 -16.30 -3.74 0.09
N LEU A 72 -15.18 -3.11 -0.31
CA LEU A 72 -13.93 -3.19 0.43
C LEU A 72 -14.06 -2.62 1.84
N HIS A 73 -14.72 -1.47 2.03
CA HIS A 73 -14.95 -0.89 3.35
C HIS A 73 -15.75 -1.81 4.27
N THR A 74 -16.73 -2.53 3.71
CA THR A 74 -17.51 -3.54 4.45
C THR A 74 -16.60 -4.69 4.87
N GLN A 75 -15.73 -5.17 3.98
CA GLN A 75 -14.74 -6.20 4.31
C GLN A 75 -13.79 -5.75 5.43
N LEU A 76 -13.29 -4.51 5.37
CA LEU A 76 -12.44 -3.94 6.43
C LEU A 76 -13.16 -3.94 7.79
N GLN A 77 -14.43 -3.55 7.83
CA GLN A 77 -15.24 -3.56 9.06
C GLN A 77 -15.41 -4.97 9.64
N LEU A 78 -15.72 -5.94 8.78
CA LEU A 78 -15.93 -7.33 9.20
C LEU A 78 -14.63 -7.99 9.69
N ARG A 79 -13.49 -7.71 9.03
CA ARG A 79 -12.21 -8.36 9.32
C ARG A 79 -11.43 -7.73 10.46
N PHE A 80 -11.64 -6.44 10.70
CA PHE A 80 -10.99 -5.68 11.77
C PHE A 80 -12.01 -5.06 12.73
N PRO A 81 -12.87 -5.87 13.38
CA PRO A 81 -13.95 -5.36 14.22
C PRO A 81 -13.42 -4.58 15.42
N LEU A 82 -12.28 -5.02 16.01
CA LEU A 82 -11.65 -4.30 17.12
C LEU A 82 -11.09 -2.95 16.69
N ALA A 83 -10.47 -2.86 15.50
CA ALA A 83 -9.98 -1.58 14.99
C ALA A 83 -11.15 -0.61 14.78
N HIS A 84 -12.23 -1.07 14.16
CA HIS A 84 -13.42 -0.26 13.90
C HIS A 84 -14.21 0.11 15.16
N ALA A 85 -14.12 -0.69 16.22
CA ALA A 85 -14.77 -0.40 17.49
C ALA A 85 -13.98 0.57 18.38
N ASN A 86 -12.65 0.58 18.28
CA ASN A 86 -11.78 1.30 19.23
C ASN A 86 -11.07 2.52 18.63
N LEU A 87 -10.94 2.61 17.31
CA LEU A 87 -10.28 3.75 16.66
C LEU A 87 -11.34 4.76 16.23
N LYS A 88 -11.03 6.05 16.34
CA LYS A 88 -11.88 7.09 15.76
C LYS A 88 -11.77 7.00 14.24
N ARG A 89 -12.87 6.64 13.58
CA ARG A 89 -12.97 6.56 12.12
C ARG A 89 -13.64 7.79 11.55
N GLU A 90 -13.01 8.40 10.56
CA GLU A 90 -13.54 9.50 9.77
C GLU A 90 -13.57 9.09 8.30
N SER A 91 -14.64 9.47 7.59
CA SER A 91 -14.72 9.35 6.14
C SER A 91 -14.48 10.74 5.54
N ILE A 92 -13.54 10.82 4.59
CA ILE A 92 -13.17 12.04 3.87
C ILE A 92 -13.59 11.83 2.42
N ASP A 93 -14.40 12.76 1.89
CA ASP A 93 -14.99 12.68 0.55
C ASP A 93 -15.64 11.30 0.27
N ASP A 94 -16.31 10.76 1.29
CA ASP A 94 -17.02 9.47 1.33
C ASP A 94 -16.18 8.19 1.14
N LEU A 95 -15.01 8.27 0.51
CA LEU A 95 -14.24 7.10 0.04
C LEU A 95 -12.88 6.93 0.71
N SER A 96 -12.32 8.00 1.28
CA SER A 96 -11.07 7.94 2.02
C SER A 96 -11.34 7.69 3.50
N LEU A 97 -10.62 6.73 4.08
CA LEU A 97 -10.80 6.34 5.48
C LEU A 97 -9.62 6.80 6.32
N LEU A 98 -9.90 7.60 7.35
CA LEU A 98 -8.92 8.00 8.36
C LEU A 98 -9.25 7.31 9.68
N TYR A 99 -8.28 6.57 10.22
CA TYR A 99 -8.39 5.98 11.55
C TYR A 99 -7.39 6.64 12.48
N THR A 100 -7.86 7.18 13.60
CA THR A 100 -7.02 7.76 14.64
C THR A 100 -7.03 6.85 15.86
N TRP A 101 -5.84 6.40 16.26
CA TRP A 101 -5.60 5.70 17.52
C TRP A 101 -4.86 6.62 18.48
N GLU A 102 -5.52 7.05 19.55
CA GLU A 102 -4.89 7.91 20.56
C GLU A 102 -3.80 7.15 21.33
N GLY A 103 -2.58 7.67 21.25
CA GLY A 103 -1.43 7.15 21.98
C GLY A 103 -1.48 7.52 23.47
N LYS A 104 -0.82 6.72 24.31
CA LYS A 104 -0.73 6.98 25.76
C LYS A 104 0.16 8.19 26.12
N GLN A 105 0.98 8.66 25.19
CA GLN A 105 1.88 9.81 25.36
C GLN A 105 1.56 10.84 24.25
N PRO A 106 0.61 11.76 24.48
CA PRO A 106 0.11 12.67 23.44
C PRO A 106 1.14 13.72 23.00
N ASP A 107 2.21 13.93 23.77
CA ASP A 107 3.27 14.89 23.44
C ASP A 107 4.30 14.36 22.42
N LEU A 108 4.26 13.07 22.08
CA LEU A 108 5.12 12.49 21.05
C LEU A 108 4.57 12.81 19.65
N ALA A 109 5.48 12.88 18.67
CA ALA A 109 5.08 13.01 17.27
C ALA A 109 4.26 11.78 16.82
N PRO A 110 3.16 11.97 16.05
CA PRO A 110 2.35 10.87 15.57
C PRO A 110 3.10 10.05 14.51
N VAL A 111 2.72 8.78 14.38
CA VAL A 111 3.13 7.92 13.27
C VAL A 111 1.95 7.80 12.30
N LEU A 112 2.23 8.02 11.01
CA LEU A 112 1.24 7.87 9.95
C LEU A 112 1.52 6.59 9.16
N PHE A 113 0.52 5.71 9.11
CA PHE A 113 0.48 4.58 8.19
C PHE A 113 -0.47 4.92 7.05
N THR A 114 -0.06 4.64 5.82
CA THR A 114 -0.87 4.94 4.63
C THR A 114 -0.86 3.77 3.66
N ALA A 115 -2.02 3.50 3.09
CA ALA A 115 -2.20 2.62 1.95
C ALA A 115 -3.31 3.22 1.08
N HIS A 116 -3.25 3.00 -0.23
CA HIS A 116 -4.36 3.31 -1.13
C HIS A 116 -5.23 2.06 -1.30
N GLN A 117 -6.46 2.27 -1.77
CA GLN A 117 -7.49 1.22 -1.88
C GLN A 117 -7.75 0.82 -3.31
N ASP A 118 -7.51 1.73 -4.25
CA ASP A 118 -7.73 1.54 -5.66
C ASP A 118 -6.63 0.71 -6.30
N VAL A 119 -6.89 0.28 -7.53
CA VAL A 119 -5.92 -0.48 -8.32
C VAL A 119 -5.93 0.02 -9.75
N VAL A 120 -4.80 -0.12 -10.43
CA VAL A 120 -4.73 0.16 -11.86
C VAL A 120 -5.52 -0.87 -12.67
N PRO A 121 -6.03 -0.50 -13.86
CA PRO A 121 -6.68 -1.44 -14.76
C PRO A 121 -5.72 -2.55 -15.18
N VAL A 122 -6.29 -3.67 -15.64
CA VAL A 122 -5.53 -4.70 -16.34
C VAL A 122 -5.60 -4.41 -17.83
N ASP A 123 -4.46 -4.43 -18.50
CA ASP A 123 -4.42 -4.30 -19.96
C ASP A 123 -5.17 -5.50 -20.58
N PRO A 124 -6.27 -5.27 -21.33
CA PRO A 124 -7.01 -6.36 -21.97
C PRO A 124 -6.15 -7.21 -22.90
N ALA A 125 -5.11 -6.63 -23.53
CA ALA A 125 -4.20 -7.35 -24.40
C ALA A 125 -3.28 -8.33 -23.64
N GLN A 126 -3.20 -8.20 -22.31
CA GLN A 126 -2.37 -9.05 -21.46
C GLN A 126 -3.20 -10.05 -20.64
N MET A 127 -4.51 -10.17 -20.87
CA MET A 127 -5.37 -11.06 -20.08
C MET A 127 -4.89 -12.52 -20.13
N ASP A 128 -4.45 -12.99 -21.30
CA ASP A 128 -3.93 -14.36 -21.49
C ASP A 128 -2.54 -14.59 -20.86
N ALA A 129 -1.83 -13.52 -20.50
CA ALA A 129 -0.54 -13.62 -19.83
C ALA A 129 -0.68 -13.84 -18.31
N TRP A 130 -1.89 -13.68 -17.76
CA TRP A 130 -2.16 -13.95 -16.35
C TRP A 130 -2.31 -15.45 -16.09
N GLN A 131 -1.50 -15.97 -15.18
CA GLN A 131 -1.59 -17.37 -14.74
C GLN A 131 -2.85 -17.66 -13.91
N GLN A 132 -3.36 -16.62 -13.23
CA GLN A 132 -4.60 -16.64 -12.46
C GLN A 132 -5.42 -15.40 -12.83
N PRO A 133 -6.76 -15.46 -12.90
CA PRO A 133 -7.57 -14.30 -13.23
C PRO A 133 -7.21 -13.11 -12.32
N PRO A 134 -7.04 -11.88 -12.85
CA PRO A 134 -6.43 -10.79 -12.12
C PRO A 134 -7.12 -10.43 -10.80
N PHE A 135 -8.44 -10.64 -10.70
CA PHE A 135 -9.22 -10.33 -9.50
C PHE A 135 -9.69 -11.59 -8.76
N SER A 136 -9.13 -12.76 -9.06
CA SER A 136 -9.50 -14.02 -8.41
C SER A 136 -9.12 -14.08 -6.92
N GLY A 137 -8.02 -13.42 -6.53
CA GLY A 137 -7.45 -13.57 -5.19
C GLY A 137 -7.04 -15.01 -4.88
N ALA A 138 -6.57 -15.76 -5.89
CA ALA A 138 -6.26 -17.17 -5.77
C ALA A 138 -5.01 -17.40 -4.92
N LEU A 139 -5.10 -18.28 -3.92
CA LEU A 139 -3.94 -18.76 -3.17
C LEU A 139 -3.41 -20.03 -3.83
N THR A 140 -2.30 -19.93 -4.55
CA THR A 140 -1.66 -21.07 -5.23
C THR A 140 -0.15 -20.89 -5.26
N GLU A 141 0.58 -22.00 -5.23
CA GLU A 141 2.05 -22.00 -5.27
C GLU A 141 2.69 -21.16 -4.14
N GLY A 142 2.02 -21.10 -2.98
CA GLY A 142 2.49 -20.34 -1.82
C GLY A 142 2.33 -18.82 -1.94
N ALA A 143 1.60 -18.33 -2.95
CA ALA A 143 1.35 -16.90 -3.17
C ALA A 143 -0.13 -16.59 -3.38
N VAL A 144 -0.55 -15.38 -2.98
CA VAL A 144 -1.87 -14.83 -3.35
C VAL A 144 -1.72 -14.07 -4.66
N TRP A 145 -2.43 -14.50 -5.68
CA TRP A 145 -2.39 -13.92 -7.02
C TRP A 145 -3.51 -12.89 -7.22
N GLY A 146 -3.14 -11.71 -7.69
CA GLY A 146 -4.09 -10.76 -8.25
C GLY A 146 -3.58 -9.31 -8.34
N ARG A 147 -4.30 -8.51 -9.14
CA ARG A 147 -4.14 -7.06 -9.23
C ARG A 147 -4.50 -6.45 -7.88
N GLY A 148 -3.56 -5.69 -7.32
CA GLY A 148 -3.69 -5.13 -5.98
C GLY A 148 -2.92 -5.90 -4.90
N ALA A 149 -2.46 -7.13 -5.18
CA ALA A 149 -1.76 -7.95 -4.18
C ALA A 149 -0.53 -7.24 -3.59
N LEU A 150 0.38 -6.77 -4.45
CA LEU A 150 1.56 -5.99 -4.02
C LEU A 150 1.28 -4.49 -3.90
N ASP A 151 0.46 -3.93 -4.79
CA ASP A 151 0.19 -2.49 -4.84
C ASP A 151 -1.31 -2.20 -4.75
N THR A 152 -1.86 -1.94 -3.56
CA THR A 152 -1.17 -2.04 -2.24
C THR A 152 -2.04 -2.71 -1.18
N LYS A 153 -2.95 -3.59 -1.61
CA LYS A 153 -3.92 -4.22 -0.71
C LYS A 153 -3.25 -5.07 0.36
N SER A 154 -2.09 -5.68 0.09
CA SER A 154 -1.33 -6.38 1.15
C SER A 154 -0.99 -5.44 2.30
N THR A 155 -0.43 -4.26 2.03
CA THR A 155 -0.12 -3.25 3.06
C THR A 155 -1.38 -2.78 3.81
N LEU A 156 -2.53 -2.75 3.15
CA LEU A 156 -3.79 -2.32 3.75
C LEU A 156 -4.41 -3.37 4.69
N VAL A 157 -4.34 -4.66 4.34
CA VAL A 157 -5.14 -5.72 4.99
C VAL A 157 -4.34 -6.86 5.62
N SER A 158 -3.01 -6.85 5.50
CA SER A 158 -2.13 -7.94 5.98
C SER A 158 -1.34 -7.55 7.22
#